data_AF-A0A392N051-F1
#
_entry.id   AF-A0A392N051-F1
#
_cell.length_a   1.000
_cell.length_b   1.000
_cell.length_c   1.000
_cell.angle_alpha   90.00
_cell.angle_beta   90.00
_cell.angle_gamma   90.00
#
_symmetry.space_group_name_H-M   'P 1'
#
loop_
_entity.id
_entity.type
_entity.pdbx_description
1 polymer ?
#
loop_
_entity_poly.entity_id
_entity_poly.type
_entity_poly.pdbx_seq_one_letter_code
_entity_poly.pdbx_strand_id
1 'polypeptide(L)'
;MKKRVRQYAQQIEQGTQDRRHVLKDFSRMLDNQIETIVLFLLEQQGLLASRIAKLGEVHNNLQQEPEINKITELREAYRTVGQDLLNLLYFVEINAIGLRKILKKFDKRFGYRFTDYYVKTRANHPYSQLQQVFKHVGLGAVVGALSRNLHELQDRQGSYLSIYDQPSLPLQFCGDKN
;
A
#
# COMPACT_ATOMS: atom_id res chain seq x y z
N MET A 1 11.96 14.33 14.26
CA MET A 1 13.07 14.79 13.39
C MET A 1 13.23 16.31 13.23
N LYS A 2 12.18 17.09 12.87
CA LYS A 2 12.33 18.55 12.63
C LYS A 2 12.93 19.35 13.81
N LYS A 3 12.60 18.99 15.06
CA LYS A 3 13.18 19.60 16.27
C LYS A 3 14.70 19.35 16.36
N ARG A 4 15.16 18.12 16.12
CA ARG A 4 16.58 17.74 16.09
C ARG A 4 17.39 18.52 15.05
N VAL A 5 16.86 18.70 13.84
CA VAL A 5 17.49 19.54 12.80
C VAL A 5 17.70 20.98 13.27
N ARG A 6 16.80 21.53 14.10
CA ARG A 6 16.98 22.86 14.69
C ARG A 6 18.07 22.87 15.75
N GLN A 7 18.08 21.88 16.64
CA GLN A 7 19.08 21.72 17.70
C GLN A 7 20.50 21.60 17.13
N TYR A 8 20.69 20.79 16.08
CA TYR A 8 22.00 20.65 15.44
C TYR A 8 22.57 21.96 14.90
N ALA A 9 21.72 22.88 14.40
CA ALA A 9 22.21 24.18 13.95
C ALA A 9 22.66 25.06 15.11
N GLN A 10 21.90 25.08 16.21
CA GLN A 10 22.28 25.82 17.41
C GLN A 10 23.59 25.31 18.01
N GLN A 11 23.78 23.98 18.04
CA GLN A 11 25.00 23.35 18.56
C GLN A 11 26.22 23.63 17.67
N ILE A 12 26.04 23.65 16.34
CA ILE A 12 27.11 24.04 15.40
C ILE A 12 27.45 25.53 15.55
N GLU A 13 26.45 26.41 15.66
CA GLU A 13 26.65 27.85 15.86
C GLU A 13 27.40 28.16 17.17
N GLN A 14 27.13 27.38 18.23
CA GLN A 14 27.78 27.51 19.53
C GLN A 14 29.15 26.79 19.61
N GLY A 15 29.62 26.18 18.52
CA GLY A 15 30.88 25.44 18.48
C GLY A 15 30.93 24.18 19.35
N THR A 16 29.79 23.73 19.88
CA THR A 16 29.71 22.62 20.84
C THR A 16 29.71 21.24 20.18
N GLN A 17 29.50 21.16 18.87
CA GLN A 17 29.40 19.88 18.17
C GLN A 17 30.07 19.91 16.78
N ASP A 18 30.92 18.91 16.52
CA ASP A 18 31.54 18.72 15.21
C ASP A 18 30.51 18.31 14.15
N ARG A 19 30.67 18.85 12.94
CA ARG A 19 29.85 18.61 11.76
C ARG A 19 29.77 17.12 11.40
N ARG A 20 30.86 16.36 11.54
CA ARG A 20 30.84 14.90 11.28
C ARG A 20 29.91 14.18 12.25
N HIS A 21 29.88 14.61 13.51
CA HIS A 21 28.99 14.02 14.50
C HIS A 21 27.52 14.28 14.13
N VAL A 22 27.16 15.52 13.77
CA VAL A 22 25.79 15.86 13.32
C VAL A 22 25.34 15.02 12.12
N LEU A 23 26.20 14.83 11.12
CA LEU A 23 25.89 14.02 9.93
C LEU A 23 25.65 12.55 10.29
N LYS A 24 26.54 11.95 11.09
CA LYS A 24 26.43 10.56 11.52
C LYS A 24 25.15 10.33 12.34
N ASP A 25 24.88 11.25 13.26
CA ASP A 25 23.77 11.16 14.19
C ASP A 25 22.41 11.34 13.48
N PHE A 26 22.35 12.30 12.55
CA PHE A 26 21.17 12.48 11.69
C PHE A 26 20.93 11.30 10.76
N SER A 27 22.00 10.72 10.19
CA SER A 27 21.91 9.51 9.35
C SER A 27 21.32 8.34 10.12
N ARG A 28 21.80 8.09 11.35
CA ARG A 28 21.28 7.03 12.21
C ARG A 28 19.81 7.26 12.56
N MET A 29 19.43 8.51 12.86
CA MET A 29 18.03 8.83 13.14
C MET A 29 17.14 8.61 11.91
N LEU A 30 17.62 8.90 10.70
CA LEU A 30 16.90 8.59 9.45
C LEU A 30 16.76 7.09 9.24
N ASP A 31 17.86 6.34 9.37
CA ASP A 31 17.88 4.88 9.20
C ASP A 31 16.85 4.22 10.14
N ASN A 32 16.81 4.59 11.43
CA ASN A 32 15.84 4.06 12.40
C ASN A 32 14.37 4.38 12.04
N GLN A 33 14.12 5.57 11.48
CA GLN A 33 12.76 5.95 11.07
C GLN A 33 12.32 5.18 9.82
N ILE A 34 13.24 4.99 8.87
CA ILE A 34 12.99 4.18 7.68
C ILE A 34 12.73 2.72 8.10
N GLU A 35 13.52 2.18 9.02
CA GLU A 35 13.31 0.84 9.56
C GLU A 35 11.92 0.67 10.15
N THR A 36 11.48 1.61 10.98
CA THR A 36 10.14 1.59 11.57
C THR A 36 9.05 1.56 10.50
N ILE A 37 9.20 2.38 9.45
CA ILE A 37 8.24 2.42 8.32
C ILE A 37 8.24 1.09 7.57
N VAL A 38 9.41 0.50 7.33
CA VAL A 38 9.55 -0.74 6.57
C VAL A 38 9.02 -1.95 7.33
N LEU A 39 9.29 -2.05 8.62
CA LEU A 39 8.76 -3.13 9.46
C LEU A 39 7.23 -3.11 9.47
N PHE A 40 6.63 -1.92 9.62
CA PHE A 40 5.18 -1.76 9.50
C PHE A 40 4.67 -2.16 8.11
N LEU A 41 5.35 -1.74 7.03
CA LEU A 41 4.96 -2.10 5.67
C LEU A 41 4.97 -3.63 5.44
N LEU A 42 6.01 -4.32 5.92
CA LEU A 42 6.13 -5.77 5.81
C LEU A 42 5.02 -6.50 6.58
N GLU A 43 4.72 -6.05 7.79
CA GLU A 43 3.63 -6.59 8.60
C GLU A 43 2.28 -6.45 7.87
N GLN A 44 1.96 -5.26 7.37
CA GLN A 44 0.71 -5.02 6.66
C GLN A 44 0.61 -5.81 5.35
N GLN A 45 1.72 -5.95 4.60
CA GLN A 45 1.77 -6.81 3.42
C GLN A 45 1.45 -8.27 3.78
N GLY A 46 2.03 -8.78 4.87
CA GLY A 46 1.75 -10.13 5.37
C GLY A 46 0.28 -10.34 5.75
N LEU A 47 -0.32 -9.36 6.44
CA LEU A 47 -1.75 -9.41 6.79
C LEU A 47 -2.66 -9.41 5.55
N LEU A 48 -2.38 -8.56 4.57
CA LEU A 48 -3.12 -8.53 3.30
C LEU A 48 -2.95 -9.86 2.54
N ALA A 49 -1.73 -10.37 2.43
CA ALA A 49 -1.46 -11.65 1.77
C ALA A 49 -2.21 -12.81 2.44
N SER A 50 -2.21 -12.88 3.77
CA SER A 50 -2.95 -13.90 4.52
C SER A 50 -4.47 -13.82 4.27
N ARG A 51 -5.03 -12.60 4.24
CA ARG A 51 -6.46 -12.40 3.92
C ARG A 51 -6.78 -12.81 2.49
N ILE A 52 -5.95 -12.45 1.51
CA ILE A 52 -6.13 -12.85 0.11
C ILE A 52 -6.09 -14.37 -0.03
N ALA A 53 -5.16 -15.04 0.65
CA ALA A 53 -5.06 -16.50 0.61
C ALA A 53 -6.33 -17.18 1.16
N LYS A 54 -6.84 -16.74 2.32
CA LYS A 54 -8.10 -17.26 2.91
C LYS A 54 -9.30 -17.03 1.99
N LEU A 55 -9.40 -15.86 1.37
CA LEU A 55 -10.47 -15.60 0.40
C LEU A 55 -10.34 -16.48 -0.84
N GLY A 56 -9.11 -16.80 -1.26
CA GLY A 56 -8.85 -17.74 -2.35
C GLY A 56 -9.32 -19.17 -2.05
N GLU A 57 -9.19 -19.64 -0.81
CA GLU A 57 -9.76 -20.92 -0.38
C GLU A 57 -11.28 -20.92 -0.48
N VAL A 58 -11.94 -19.86 -0.01
CA VAL A 58 -13.39 -19.68 -0.13
C VAL A 58 -13.81 -19.64 -1.60
N HIS A 59 -13.07 -18.92 -2.44
CA HIS A 59 -13.30 -18.87 -3.88
C HIS A 59 -13.26 -20.29 -4.47
N ASN A 60 -12.21 -21.07 -4.21
CA ASN A 60 -12.07 -22.42 -4.74
C ASN A 60 -13.23 -23.34 -4.35
N ASN A 61 -13.72 -23.26 -3.10
CA ASN A 61 -14.87 -24.03 -2.64
C ASN A 61 -16.16 -23.63 -3.38
N LEU A 62 -16.37 -22.33 -3.58
CA LEU A 62 -17.52 -21.80 -4.33
C LEU A 62 -17.46 -22.12 -5.83
N GLN A 63 -16.29 -22.47 -6.38
CA GLN A 63 -16.22 -22.96 -7.75
C GLN A 63 -16.89 -24.33 -7.93
N GLN A 64 -16.98 -25.12 -6.85
CA GLN A 64 -17.61 -26.45 -6.88
C GLN A 64 -19.14 -26.34 -6.74
N GLU A 65 -19.62 -25.44 -5.86
CA GLU A 65 -21.04 -25.19 -5.61
C GLU A 65 -21.34 -23.68 -5.63
N PRO A 66 -21.80 -23.13 -6.79
CA PRO A 66 -21.99 -21.70 -6.93
C PRO A 66 -23.28 -21.22 -6.23
N GLU A 67 -23.10 -20.36 -5.22
CA GLU A 67 -24.19 -19.63 -4.57
C GLU A 67 -24.04 -18.11 -4.78
N ILE A 68 -25.03 -17.49 -5.42
CA ILE A 68 -24.98 -16.07 -5.83
C ILE A 68 -24.75 -15.12 -4.65
N ASN A 69 -25.38 -15.39 -3.50
CA ASN A 69 -25.21 -14.58 -2.29
C ASN A 69 -23.77 -14.64 -1.78
N LYS A 70 -23.18 -15.85 -1.71
CA LYS A 70 -21.79 -16.06 -1.27
C LYS A 70 -20.77 -15.44 -2.24
N ILE A 71 -21.05 -15.45 -3.54
CA ILE A 71 -20.22 -14.77 -4.55
C ILE A 71 -20.21 -13.25 -4.31
N THR A 72 -21.37 -12.68 -3.98
CA THR A 72 -21.48 -11.23 -3.70
C THR A 72 -20.72 -10.86 -2.43
N GLU A 73 -20.87 -11.63 -1.36
CA GLU A 73 -20.11 -11.45 -0.11
C GLU A 73 -18.60 -11.57 -0.31
N LEU A 74 -18.16 -12.57 -1.07
CA LEU A 74 -16.74 -12.77 -1.40
C LEU A 74 -16.15 -11.56 -2.15
N ARG A 75 -16.90 -10.98 -3.08
CA ARG A 75 -16.48 -9.76 -3.79
C ARG A 75 -16.34 -8.56 -2.86
N GLU A 76 -17.29 -8.35 -1.96
CA GLU A 76 -17.18 -7.28 -0.96
C GLU A 76 -16.00 -7.50 -0.01
N ALA A 77 -15.71 -8.75 0.35
CA ALA A 77 -14.52 -9.08 1.14
C ALA A 77 -13.22 -8.73 0.40
N TYR A 78 -13.11 -9.07 -0.89
CA TYR A 78 -11.96 -8.65 -1.72
C TYR A 78 -11.90 -7.12 -1.89
N ARG A 79 -13.03 -6.42 -2.05
CA ARG A 79 -13.07 -4.95 -2.10
C ARG A 79 -12.54 -4.33 -0.81
N THR A 80 -12.90 -4.90 0.34
CA THR A 80 -12.39 -4.46 1.64
C THR A 80 -10.87 -4.60 1.72
N VAL A 81 -10.32 -5.72 1.26
CA VAL A 81 -8.86 -5.90 1.15
C VAL A 81 -8.24 -4.86 0.21
N GLY A 82 -8.91 -4.53 -0.89
CA GLY A 82 -8.49 -3.45 -1.81
C GLY A 82 -8.45 -2.08 -1.14
N GLN A 83 -9.44 -1.75 -0.31
CA GLN A 83 -9.45 -0.51 0.45
C GLN A 83 -8.28 -0.43 1.44
N ASP A 84 -7.98 -1.52 2.12
CA ASP A 84 -6.84 -1.60 3.04
C ASP A 84 -5.49 -1.45 2.29
N LEU A 85 -5.40 -2.02 1.09
CA LEU A 85 -4.24 -1.84 0.20
C LEU A 85 -4.08 -0.39 -0.26
N LEU A 86 -5.17 0.31 -0.59
CA LEU A 86 -5.13 1.75 -0.92
C LEU A 86 -4.65 2.58 0.26
N ASN A 87 -5.10 2.28 1.47
CA ASN A 87 -4.63 2.93 2.69
C ASN A 87 -3.12 2.70 2.91
N LEU A 88 -2.64 1.49 2.64
CA LEU A 88 -1.21 1.17 2.73
C LEU A 88 -0.37 1.89 1.67
N LEU A 89 -0.87 2.00 0.43
CA LEU A 89 -0.23 2.79 -0.63
C LEU A 89 -0.12 4.27 -0.24
N TYR A 90 -1.20 4.84 0.27
CA TYR A 90 -1.21 6.22 0.77
C TYR A 90 -0.22 6.42 1.93
N PHE A 91 -0.14 5.46 2.85
CA PHE A 91 0.87 5.49 3.92
C PHE A 91 2.29 5.55 3.37
N VAL A 92 2.64 4.71 2.38
CA VAL A 92 3.97 4.73 1.76
C VAL A 92 4.26 6.06 1.08
N GLU A 93 3.29 6.61 0.34
CA GLU A 93 3.43 7.90 -0.34
C GLU A 93 3.73 9.04 0.64
N ILE A 94 2.93 9.16 1.71
CA ILE A 94 3.08 10.22 2.71
C ILE A 94 4.43 10.12 3.41
N ASN A 95 4.90 8.90 3.71
CA ASN A 95 6.21 8.67 4.31
C ASN A 95 7.35 9.03 3.34
N ALA A 96 7.27 8.64 2.06
CA ALA A 96 8.26 9.00 1.05
C ALA A 96 8.37 10.53 0.88
N ILE A 97 7.23 11.23 0.85
CA ILE A 97 7.16 12.70 0.82
C ILE A 97 7.80 13.30 2.08
N GLY A 98 7.50 12.74 3.26
CA GLY A 98 8.05 13.15 4.55
C GLY A 98 9.59 13.04 4.59
N LEU A 99 10.12 11.91 4.14
CA LEU A 99 11.56 11.64 4.03
C LEU A 99 12.23 12.64 3.08
N ARG A 100 11.67 12.86 1.88
CA ARG A 100 12.19 13.85 0.93
C ARG A 100 12.21 15.26 1.53
N LYS A 101 11.16 15.64 2.27
CA LYS A 101 11.05 16.96 2.91
C LYS A 101 12.08 17.14 4.05
N ILE A 102 12.34 16.11 4.85
CA ILE A 102 13.31 16.23 5.96
C ILE A 102 14.74 16.27 5.44
N LEU A 103 15.07 15.50 4.40
CA LEU A 103 16.34 15.53 3.69
C LEU A 103 16.61 16.92 3.09
N LYS A 104 15.66 17.46 2.30
CA LYS A 104 15.74 18.82 1.74
C LYS A 104 15.90 19.90 2.83
N LYS A 105 15.22 19.73 3.98
CA LYS A 105 15.33 20.66 5.10
C LYS A 105 16.72 20.63 5.73
N PHE A 106 17.32 19.44 5.83
CA PHE A 106 18.68 19.28 6.35
C PHE A 106 19.69 19.97 5.41
N ASP A 107 19.67 19.65 4.12
CA ASP A 107 20.57 20.27 3.13
C ASP A 107 20.46 21.78 3.10
N LYS A 108 19.23 22.33 3.07
CA LYS A 108 19.02 23.79 3.07
C LYS A 108 19.62 24.48 4.31
N ARG A 109 19.63 23.80 5.45
CA ARG A 109 20.07 24.39 6.73
C ARG A 109 21.58 24.29 6.94
N PHE A 110 22.22 23.27 6.39
CA PHE A 110 23.64 23.03 6.61
C PHE A 110 24.52 23.17 5.35
N GLY A 111 23.90 23.42 4.18
CA GLY A 111 24.61 23.68 2.92
C GLY A 111 25.30 22.45 2.32
N TYR A 112 24.96 21.24 2.77
CA TYR A 112 25.58 20.01 2.30
C TYR A 112 24.82 19.36 1.16
N ARG A 113 25.54 18.56 0.35
CA ARG A 113 24.95 17.51 -0.50
C ARG A 113 24.70 16.23 0.31
N PHE A 114 24.12 16.35 1.50
CA PHE A 114 23.89 15.19 2.37
C PHE A 114 22.86 14.26 1.74
N THR A 115 21.78 14.80 1.16
CA THR A 115 20.78 13.99 0.46
C THR A 115 21.41 13.12 -0.62
N ASP A 116 22.24 13.70 -1.49
CA ASP A 116 22.88 12.97 -2.59
C ASP A 116 23.76 11.83 -2.05
N TYR A 117 24.58 12.12 -1.04
CA TYR A 117 25.42 11.12 -0.39
C TYR A 117 24.59 10.01 0.28
N TYR A 118 23.60 10.38 1.10
CA TYR A 118 22.77 9.46 1.86
C TYR A 118 21.95 8.55 0.94
N VAL A 119 21.29 9.14 -0.07
CA VAL A 119 20.53 8.38 -1.06
C VAL A 119 21.45 7.47 -1.87
N LYS A 120 22.60 7.94 -2.36
CA LYS A 120 23.52 7.11 -3.15
C LYS A 120 24.06 5.92 -2.36
N THR A 121 24.45 6.13 -1.11
CA THR A 121 25.02 5.08 -0.25
C THR A 121 23.98 4.07 0.21
N ARG A 122 22.74 4.49 0.45
CA ARG A 122 21.66 3.60 0.85
C ARG A 122 20.96 2.96 -0.34
N ALA A 123 20.66 3.66 -1.42
CA ALA A 123 19.96 3.09 -2.56
C ALA A 123 20.72 1.91 -3.21
N ASN A 124 22.06 1.86 -3.13
CA ASN A 124 22.87 0.79 -3.72
C ASN A 124 23.26 -0.33 -2.73
N HIS A 125 22.76 -0.28 -1.48
CA HIS A 125 23.12 -1.27 -0.48
C HIS A 125 22.19 -2.51 -0.56
N PRO A 126 22.70 -3.75 -0.47
CA PRO A 126 21.89 -4.97 -0.59
C PRO A 126 20.80 -5.07 0.50
N TYR A 127 21.03 -4.49 1.66
CA TYR A 127 20.06 -4.43 2.77
C TYR A 127 19.34 -3.08 2.88
N SER A 128 19.20 -2.37 1.77
CA SER A 128 18.60 -1.03 1.77
C SER A 128 17.10 -1.06 2.03
N GLN A 129 16.73 -0.69 3.25
CA GLN A 129 15.34 -0.45 3.64
C GLN A 129 14.75 0.79 2.93
N LEU A 130 15.59 1.70 2.43
CA LEU A 130 15.14 2.86 1.66
C LEU A 130 14.40 2.44 0.38
N GLN A 131 14.83 1.36 -0.27
CA GLN A 131 14.18 0.88 -1.50
C GLN A 131 12.74 0.39 -1.24
N GLN A 132 12.46 -0.19 -0.08
CA GLN A 132 11.12 -0.67 0.27
C GLN A 132 10.09 0.47 0.24
N VAL A 133 10.49 1.64 0.72
CA VAL A 133 9.63 2.84 0.75
C VAL A 133 9.52 3.50 -0.62
N PHE A 134 10.61 3.57 -1.40
CA PHE A 134 10.62 4.32 -2.67
C PHE A 134 10.27 3.50 -3.92
N LYS A 135 10.37 2.17 -3.87
CA LYS A 135 10.08 1.28 -5.02
C LYS A 135 8.83 0.41 -4.81
N HIS A 136 8.13 0.55 -3.68
CA HIS A 136 6.91 -0.20 -3.38
C HIS A 136 7.09 -1.74 -3.49
N VAL A 137 8.25 -2.25 -3.08
CA VAL A 137 8.59 -3.66 -3.24
C VAL A 137 7.56 -4.52 -2.47
N GLY A 138 7.09 -5.61 -3.09
CA GLY A 138 6.07 -6.50 -2.52
C GLY A 138 4.61 -6.05 -2.75
N LEU A 139 4.31 -4.75 -2.82
CA LEU A 139 2.94 -4.27 -3.03
C LEU A 139 2.39 -4.66 -4.41
N GLY A 140 3.23 -4.65 -5.45
CA GLY A 140 2.82 -5.06 -6.80
C GLY A 140 2.32 -6.52 -6.86
N ALA A 141 2.90 -7.40 -6.05
CA ALA A 141 2.44 -8.79 -5.98
C ALA A 141 1.06 -8.91 -5.31
N VAL A 142 0.83 -8.12 -4.24
CA VAL A 142 -0.47 -8.05 -3.55
C VAL A 142 -1.54 -7.47 -4.49
N VAL A 143 -1.23 -6.40 -5.22
CA VAL A 143 -2.11 -5.83 -6.25
C VAL A 143 -2.45 -6.88 -7.31
N GLY A 144 -1.44 -7.55 -7.87
CA GLY A 144 -1.64 -8.57 -8.90
C GLY A 144 -2.53 -9.72 -8.43
N ALA A 145 -2.28 -10.23 -7.22
CA ALA A 145 -3.09 -11.29 -6.61
C ALA A 145 -4.55 -10.85 -6.41
N LEU A 146 -4.77 -9.61 -5.93
CA LEU A 146 -6.11 -9.08 -5.71
C LEU A 146 -6.86 -8.84 -7.03
N SER A 147 -6.21 -8.19 -8.00
CA SER A 147 -6.80 -7.88 -9.31
C SER A 147 -7.20 -9.15 -10.05
N ARG A 148 -6.35 -10.18 -10.04
CA ARG A 148 -6.65 -11.47 -10.66
C ARG A 148 -7.90 -12.12 -10.04
N ASN A 149 -7.95 -12.22 -8.72
CA ASN A 149 -9.09 -12.85 -8.03
C ASN A 149 -10.41 -12.11 -8.27
N LEU A 150 -10.38 -10.77 -8.26
CA LEU A 150 -11.57 -9.96 -8.56
C LEU A 150 -12.02 -10.10 -10.02
N HIS A 151 -11.10 -10.18 -10.97
CA HIS A 151 -11.40 -10.35 -12.38
C HIS A 151 -12.06 -11.72 -12.67
N GLU A 152 -11.52 -12.80 -12.10
CA GLU A 152 -12.10 -14.14 -12.21
C GLU A 152 -13.54 -14.23 -11.67
N LEU A 153 -13.87 -13.42 -10.65
CA LEU A 153 -15.24 -13.31 -10.12
C LEU A 153 -16.18 -12.47 -11.00
N GLN A 154 -15.65 -11.52 -11.79
CA GLN A 154 -16.44 -10.69 -12.69
C GLN A 154 -16.88 -11.45 -13.95
N ASP A 155 -15.97 -12.20 -14.58
CA ASP A 155 -16.26 -12.97 -15.80
C ASP A 155 -17.39 -13.99 -15.59
N ARG A 156 -17.50 -14.52 -14.36
CA ARG A 156 -18.53 -15.50 -14.00
C ARG A 156 -19.91 -14.88 -13.78
N GLN A 157 -20.02 -13.62 -13.39
CA GLN A 157 -21.33 -12.99 -13.14
C GLN A 157 -22.14 -12.80 -14.45
N GLY A 158 -21.46 -12.70 -15.60
CA GLY A 158 -22.11 -12.68 -16.91
C GLY A 158 -22.79 -14.01 -17.30
N SER A 159 -22.50 -15.11 -16.60
CA SER A 159 -23.00 -16.45 -16.91
C SER A 159 -24.13 -16.93 -15.98
N TYR A 160 -24.37 -16.29 -14.84
CA TYR A 160 -25.34 -16.77 -13.82
C TYR A 160 -26.65 -16.00 -13.76
N LEU A 161 -26.78 -14.88 -14.47
CA LEU A 161 -28.06 -14.22 -14.67
C LEU A 161 -28.70 -14.80 -15.93
N SER A 162 -29.66 -15.72 -15.74
CA SER A 162 -30.52 -16.13 -16.83
C SER A 162 -31.35 -14.91 -17.25
N ILE A 163 -31.43 -14.63 -18.55
CA ILE A 163 -32.40 -13.67 -19.11
C ILE A 163 -33.86 -14.01 -18.76
N TYR A 164 -34.10 -15.20 -18.19
CA TYR A 164 -35.40 -15.67 -17.71
C TYR A 164 -35.64 -15.41 -16.21
N ASP A 165 -34.65 -14.93 -15.45
CA ASP A 165 -34.79 -14.64 -14.00
C ASP A 165 -35.40 -13.24 -13.73
N GLN A 166 -35.72 -12.47 -14.77
CA GLN A 166 -36.55 -11.28 -14.61
C GLN A 166 -38.01 -11.70 -14.44
N PRO A 167 -38.72 -11.27 -13.37
CA PRO A 167 -40.14 -11.57 -13.24
C PRO A 167 -40.87 -10.94 -14.43
N SER A 168 -41.36 -11.78 -15.33
CA SER A 168 -42.16 -11.36 -16.47
C SER A 168 -43.39 -10.63 -15.95
N LEU A 169 -43.46 -9.31 -16.20
CA LEU A 169 -44.68 -8.53 -16.01
C LEU A 169 -45.82 -9.27 -16.71
N PRO A 170 -46.95 -9.54 -16.04
CA PRO A 170 -48.03 -10.29 -16.66
C PRO A 170 -48.55 -9.52 -17.87
N LEU A 171 -48.31 -10.07 -19.05
CA LEU A 171 -48.96 -9.65 -20.30
C LEU A 171 -50.46 -9.83 -20.12
N GLN A 172 -51.16 -8.74 -19.84
CA GLN A 172 -52.60 -8.69 -19.93
C GLN A 172 -52.99 -8.86 -21.40
N PHE A 173 -53.44 -10.06 -21.75
CA PHE A 173 -54.16 -10.28 -22.99
C PHE A 173 -55.52 -9.59 -22.88
N CYS A 174 -55.66 -8.42 -23.51
CA CYS A 174 -56.97 -7.87 -23.81
C CYS A 174 -57.56 -8.73 -24.94
N GLY A 175 -58.46 -9.63 -24.56
CA GLY A 175 -59.31 -10.34 -25.51
C GLY A 175 -60.44 -9.41 -25.94
N ASP A 176 -60.38 -8.92 -27.17
CA ASP A 176 -61.54 -8.33 -27.82
C ASP A 176 -62.45 -9.47 -28.30
N LYS A 177 -63.53 -9.69 -27.55
CA LYS A 177 -64.77 -10.28 -28.06
C LYS A 177 -65.74 -9.14 -28.35
N ASN A 178 -65.90 -8.80 -29.63
CA ASN A 178 -67.16 -8.75 -30.39
C ASN A 178 -66.97 -7.95 -31.67
#